data_AF-A0A2E5BVM1-F1
#
_entry.id   AF-A0A2E5BVM1-F1
#
_cell.length_a   1.000
_cell.length_b   1.000
_cell.length_c   1.000
_cell.angle_alpha   90.00
_cell.angle_beta   90.00
_cell.angle_gamma   90.00
#
_symmetry.space_group_name_H-M   'P 1'
#
loop_
_entity.id
_entity.type
_entity.pdbx_description
1 polymer ?
#
loop_
_entity_poly.entity_id
_entity_poly.type
_entity_poly.pdbx_seq_one_letter_code
_entity_poly.pdbx_strand_id
1 'polypeptide(L)'
;SFDNGVNRDSFVTDYNNLLDQIDQLAKDASFNGVNLLDGNDLSVKFNEDGSSKLDISGVSFGSSGLGLSDTTTTAFQGDAGVNAAITALDKATNTLRTQSSTFGNNLAVVENRQNFTDALIGVLESGAGGLTLADTNEEGANLLALQTRQQLGTTALSLANQGDQAVLRFI
;
A
#
# COMPACT_ATOMS: atom_id res chain seq x y z
N SER A 1 -37.56 48.86 -4.16
CA SER A 1 -36.25 49.02 -4.84
C SER A 1 -35.55 47.69 -4.68
N PHE A 2 -35.30 46.96 -5.77
CA PHE A 2 -34.69 45.64 -5.68
C PHE A 2 -33.24 45.80 -5.23
N ASP A 3 -32.94 45.24 -4.07
CA ASP A 3 -31.62 45.13 -3.46
C ASP A 3 -30.72 44.15 -4.25
N ASN A 4 -30.60 44.38 -5.55
CA ASN A 4 -29.86 43.52 -6.46
C ASN A 4 -28.35 43.75 -6.35
N GLY A 5 -27.92 44.83 -5.68
CA GLY A 5 -26.51 45.15 -5.41
C GLY A 5 -25.95 44.37 -4.22
N VAL A 6 -26.59 44.43 -3.05
CA VAL A 6 -26.08 43.78 -1.83
C VAL A 6 -26.10 42.26 -1.94
N ASN A 7 -27.11 41.66 -2.57
CA ASN A 7 -27.16 40.21 -2.81
C ASN A 7 -26.04 39.74 -3.76
N ARG A 8 -25.68 40.54 -4.78
CA ARG A 8 -24.62 40.17 -5.73
C ARG A 8 -23.23 40.35 -5.13
N ASP A 9 -23.05 41.36 -4.29
CA ASP A 9 -21.81 41.54 -3.52
C ASP A 9 -21.59 40.37 -2.55
N SER A 10 -22.67 39.87 -1.92
CA SER A 10 -22.62 38.64 -1.11
C SER A 10 -22.22 37.42 -1.95
N PHE A 11 -22.80 37.22 -3.13
CA PHE A 11 -22.46 36.07 -3.99
C PHE A 11 -21.02 36.08 -4.50
N VAL A 12 -20.47 37.26 -4.79
CA VAL A 12 -19.04 37.40 -5.13
C VAL A 12 -18.17 37.03 -3.93
N THR A 13 -18.54 37.51 -2.75
CA THR A 13 -17.84 37.18 -1.51
C THR A 13 -17.86 35.68 -1.23
N ASP A 14 -19.03 35.05 -1.34
CA ASP A 14 -19.20 33.61 -1.12
C ASP A 14 -18.41 32.77 -2.14
N TYR A 15 -18.39 33.20 -3.41
CA TYR A 15 -17.61 32.53 -4.45
C TYR A 15 -16.10 32.61 -4.18
N ASN A 16 -15.57 33.79 -3.88
CA ASN A 16 -14.14 33.95 -3.59
C ASN A 16 -13.75 33.19 -2.30
N ASN A 17 -14.60 33.22 -1.27
CA ASN A 17 -14.39 32.42 -0.06
C ASN A 17 -14.37 30.91 -0.35
N LEU A 18 -15.19 30.43 -1.30
CA LEU A 18 -15.15 29.04 -1.74
C LEU A 18 -13.83 28.71 -2.45
N LEU A 19 -13.30 29.62 -3.26
CA LEU A 19 -11.98 29.44 -3.89
C LEU A 19 -10.87 29.35 -2.83
N ASP A 20 -10.91 30.22 -1.82
CA ASP A 20 -9.98 30.17 -0.69
C ASP A 20 -10.07 28.83 0.07
N GLN A 21 -11.28 28.31 0.29
CA GLN A 21 -11.48 27.00 0.92
C GLN A 21 -10.95 25.85 0.06
N ILE A 22 -11.11 25.92 -1.27
CA ILE A 22 -10.52 24.94 -2.20
C ILE A 22 -9.00 24.95 -2.09
N ASP A 23 -8.39 26.14 -2.05
CA ASP A 23 -6.95 26.29 -1.92
C ASP A 23 -6.43 25.77 -0.57
N GLN A 24 -7.14 26.05 0.53
CA GLN A 24 -6.80 25.52 1.85
C GLN A 24 -6.89 24.00 1.88
N LEU A 25 -7.99 23.42 1.38
CA LEU A 25 -8.16 21.97 1.35
C LEU A 25 -7.09 21.28 0.50
N ALA A 26 -6.76 21.84 -0.67
CA ALA A 26 -5.71 21.31 -1.52
C ALA A 26 -4.34 21.33 -0.80
N LYS A 27 -4.01 22.40 -0.07
CA LYS A 27 -2.77 22.50 0.71
C LYS A 27 -2.71 21.56 1.92
N ASP A 28 -3.84 21.36 2.58
CA ASP A 28 -3.93 20.55 3.80
C ASP A 28 -3.91 19.03 3.51
N ALA A 29 -4.14 18.60 2.27
CA ALA A 29 -4.20 17.20 1.83
C ALA A 29 -2.84 16.46 1.83
N SER A 30 -1.90 16.85 2.68
CA SER A 30 -0.58 16.25 2.80
C SER A 30 -0.58 14.98 3.67
N PHE A 31 0.20 13.97 3.27
CA PHE A 31 0.48 12.80 4.08
C PHE A 31 1.99 12.52 4.08
N ASN A 32 2.59 12.43 5.28
CA ASN A 32 4.03 12.22 5.45
C ASN A 32 4.92 13.16 4.60
N GLY A 33 4.48 14.41 4.41
CA GLY A 33 5.20 15.41 3.61
C GLY A 33 5.01 15.32 2.09
N VAL A 34 4.14 14.44 1.60
CA VAL A 34 3.74 14.36 0.18
C VAL A 34 2.32 14.89 0.04
N ASN A 35 2.12 15.86 -0.86
CA ASN A 35 0.80 16.36 -1.22
C ASN A 35 0.56 16.18 -2.74
N LEU A 36 -0.26 15.19 -3.09
CA LEU A 36 -0.59 14.88 -4.49
C LEU A 36 -1.52 15.91 -5.15
N LEU A 37 -2.12 16.82 -4.36
CA LEU A 37 -2.97 17.91 -4.86
C LEU A 37 -2.24 19.26 -4.96
N ASP A 38 -1.00 19.33 -4.46
CA ASP A 38 -0.11 20.50 -4.54
C ASP A 38 1.16 20.21 -5.37
N GLY A 39 1.04 19.27 -6.32
CA GLY A 39 2.07 18.99 -7.32
C GLY A 39 3.23 18.11 -6.85
N ASN A 40 3.16 17.46 -5.69
CA ASN A 40 4.17 16.45 -5.33
C ASN A 40 3.87 15.10 -5.96
N ASP A 41 4.92 14.42 -6.41
CA ASP A 41 4.83 13.06 -6.92
C ASP A 41 5.04 12.03 -5.80
N LEU A 42 4.44 10.85 -5.94
CA LEU A 42 4.64 9.70 -5.05
C LEU A 42 5.14 8.49 -5.85
N SER A 43 6.26 7.91 -5.43
CA SER A 43 6.76 6.65 -5.99
C SER A 43 6.52 5.51 -4.99
N VAL A 44 5.65 4.57 -5.38
CA VAL A 44 5.38 3.36 -4.59
C VAL A 44 6.24 2.23 -5.13
N LYS A 45 7.20 1.75 -4.34
CA LYS A 45 8.07 0.64 -4.71
C LYS A 45 7.46 -0.68 -4.27
N PHE A 46 7.49 -1.68 -5.14
CA PHE A 46 6.97 -3.02 -4.88
C PHE A 46 8.07 -4.05 -4.58
N ASN A 47 9.35 -3.63 -4.62
CA ASN A 47 10.49 -4.46 -4.29
C ASN A 47 11.66 -3.62 -3.74
N GLU A 48 12.62 -4.29 -3.12
CA GLU A 48 13.71 -3.71 -2.35
C GLU A 48 14.69 -2.92 -3.22
N ASP A 49 14.94 -3.38 -4.45
CA ASP A 49 15.84 -2.70 -5.39
C ASP A 49 15.14 -1.55 -6.15
N GLY A 50 13.82 -1.41 -6.03
CA GLY A 50 13.02 -0.39 -6.69
C GLY A 50 12.86 -0.55 -8.21
N SER A 51 13.23 -1.69 -8.79
CA SER A 51 13.03 -1.99 -10.21
C SER A 51 11.55 -2.19 -10.57
N SER A 52 10.71 -2.57 -9.60
CA SER A 52 9.26 -2.62 -9.72
C SER A 52 8.64 -1.50 -8.89
N LYS A 53 7.99 -0.55 -9.55
CA LYS A 53 7.37 0.61 -8.90
C LYS A 53 6.16 1.14 -9.67
N LEU A 54 5.32 1.90 -8.99
CA LEU A 54 4.29 2.75 -9.53
C LEU A 54 4.62 4.20 -9.19
N ASP A 55 4.86 5.01 -10.21
CA ASP A 55 5.02 6.46 -10.06
C ASP A 55 3.66 7.13 -10.26
N ILE A 56 3.19 7.83 -9.24
CA ILE A 56 1.94 8.59 -9.23
C ILE A 56 2.32 10.06 -9.29
N SER A 57 2.04 10.70 -10.43
CA SER A 57 2.26 12.13 -10.57
C SER A 57 1.23 12.94 -9.79
N GLY A 58 1.72 13.95 -9.08
CA GLY A 58 0.90 14.96 -8.44
C GLY A 58 0.23 15.87 -9.46
N VAL A 59 -0.84 16.51 -9.01
CA VAL A 59 -1.54 17.58 -9.73
C VAL A 59 -1.57 18.81 -8.84
N SER A 60 -1.75 19.99 -9.43
CA SER A 60 -1.96 21.24 -8.70
C SER A 60 -3.44 21.59 -8.77
N PHE A 61 -4.22 21.22 -7.76
CA PHE A 61 -5.69 21.37 -7.74
C PHE A 61 -6.20 22.40 -6.72
N GLY A 62 -5.41 23.44 -6.47
CA GLY A 62 -5.96 24.71 -5.98
C GLY A 62 -6.90 25.37 -7.01
N SER A 63 -7.56 26.44 -6.60
CA SER A 63 -8.48 27.24 -7.40
C SER A 63 -7.89 27.58 -8.78
N SER A 64 -6.68 28.16 -8.81
CA SER A 64 -5.97 28.52 -10.04
C SER A 64 -5.64 27.32 -10.92
N GLY A 65 -5.21 26.20 -10.32
CA GLY A 65 -4.88 24.98 -11.05
C GLY A 65 -6.09 24.27 -11.66
N LEU A 66 -7.27 24.49 -11.07
CA LEU A 66 -8.56 24.08 -11.63
C LEU A 66 -9.11 25.09 -12.66
N GLY A 67 -8.39 26.19 -12.91
CA GLY A 67 -8.81 27.25 -13.83
C GLY A 67 -9.91 28.15 -13.26
N LEU A 68 -10.04 28.19 -11.93
CA LEU A 68 -10.91 29.10 -11.20
C LEU A 68 -10.11 30.34 -10.79
N SER A 69 -10.76 31.49 -10.76
CA SER A 69 -10.14 32.75 -10.38
C SER A 69 -11.15 33.63 -9.70
N ASP A 70 -10.68 34.46 -8.76
CA ASP A 70 -11.51 35.43 -8.08
C ASP A 70 -12.31 36.28 -9.07
N THR A 71 -13.53 36.59 -8.65
CA THR A 71 -14.44 37.44 -9.40
C THR A 71 -14.67 38.75 -8.67
N THR A 72 -15.26 39.71 -9.38
CA THR A 72 -15.60 41.03 -8.85
C THR A 72 -17.10 41.28 -9.00
N THR A 73 -17.60 42.23 -8.21
CA THR A 73 -19.01 42.66 -8.26
C THR A 73 -19.39 43.09 -9.66
N THR A 74 -18.48 43.73 -10.40
CA THR A 74 -18.72 44.18 -11.78
C THR A 74 -18.91 43.02 -12.76
N ALA A 75 -18.17 41.92 -12.58
CA ALA A 75 -18.28 40.71 -13.40
C ALA A 75 -19.61 39.97 -13.15
N PHE A 76 -20.17 40.06 -11.94
CA PHE A 76 -21.44 39.41 -11.58
C PHE A 76 -22.66 40.32 -11.80
N GLN A 77 -22.51 41.51 -12.38
CA GLN A 77 -23.63 42.41 -12.69
C GLN A 77 -24.57 41.84 -13.76
N GLY A 78 -24.07 41.00 -14.66
CA GLY A 78 -24.85 40.36 -15.72
C GLY A 78 -24.83 38.84 -15.61
N ASP A 79 -25.90 38.20 -16.10
CA ASP A 79 -26.04 36.74 -16.06
C ASP A 79 -24.93 36.02 -16.84
N ALA A 80 -24.32 36.68 -17.83
CA ALA A 80 -23.20 36.15 -18.59
C ALA A 80 -21.98 35.82 -17.70
N GLY A 81 -21.65 36.67 -16.72
CA GLY A 81 -20.52 36.43 -15.82
C GLY A 81 -20.80 35.32 -14.81
N VAL A 82 -22.04 35.26 -14.30
CA VAL A 82 -22.49 34.18 -13.41
C VAL A 82 -22.48 32.84 -14.15
N ASN A 83 -23.00 32.78 -15.37
CA ASN A 83 -22.99 31.55 -16.19
C ASN A 83 -21.57 31.11 -16.54
N ALA A 84 -20.64 32.05 -16.75
CA ALA A 84 -19.23 31.73 -16.98
C ALA A 84 -18.60 31.09 -15.73
N ALA A 85 -18.88 31.61 -14.53
CA ALA A 85 -18.40 31.03 -13.27
C ALA A 85 -18.98 29.62 -13.04
N ILE A 86 -20.26 29.40 -13.31
CA ILE A 86 -20.89 28.07 -13.24
C ILE A 86 -20.20 27.09 -14.20
N THR A 87 -20.00 27.51 -15.45
CA THR A 87 -19.32 26.68 -16.46
C THR A 87 -17.89 26.32 -16.03
N ALA A 88 -17.17 27.25 -15.41
CA ALA A 88 -15.83 27.01 -14.87
C ALA A 88 -15.85 26.01 -13.70
N LEU A 89 -16.82 26.13 -12.78
CA LEU A 89 -17.02 25.19 -11.67
C LEU A 89 -17.39 23.78 -12.15
N ASP A 90 -18.24 23.67 -13.17
CA ASP A 90 -18.60 22.38 -13.79
C ASP A 90 -17.37 21.72 -14.43
N LYS A 91 -16.55 22.49 -15.13
CA LYS A 91 -15.29 22.00 -15.70
C LYS A 91 -14.33 21.55 -14.60
N ALA A 92 -14.14 22.35 -13.56
CA ALA A 92 -13.29 22.00 -12.41
C ALA A 92 -13.78 20.70 -11.75
N THR A 93 -15.08 20.55 -11.55
CA THR A 93 -15.70 19.33 -11.00
C THR A 93 -15.43 18.10 -11.87
N ASN A 94 -15.54 18.22 -13.19
CA ASN A 94 -15.25 17.13 -14.11
C ASN A 94 -13.76 16.75 -14.12
N THR A 95 -12.86 17.73 -14.03
CA THR A 95 -11.42 17.49 -13.85
C THR A 95 -11.16 16.72 -12.56
N LEU A 96 -11.74 17.16 -11.43
CA LEU A 96 -11.60 16.48 -10.13
C LEU A 96 -12.10 15.04 -10.18
N ARG A 97 -13.27 14.79 -10.79
CA ARG A 97 -13.81 13.43 -10.98
C ARG A 97 -12.89 12.55 -11.81
N THR A 98 -12.33 13.09 -12.89
CA THR A 98 -11.41 12.36 -13.76
C THR A 98 -10.14 11.98 -13.00
N GLN A 99 -9.55 12.92 -12.24
CA GLN A 99 -8.39 12.63 -11.43
C GLN A 99 -8.67 11.64 -10.30
N SER A 100 -9.83 11.76 -9.64
CA SER A 100 -10.26 10.82 -8.60
C SER A 100 -10.35 9.39 -9.15
N SER A 101 -10.83 9.22 -10.38
CA SER A 101 -10.82 7.91 -11.07
C SER A 101 -9.40 7.40 -11.31
N THR A 102 -8.49 8.27 -11.77
CA THR A 102 -7.06 7.92 -11.93
C THR A 102 -6.42 7.48 -10.62
N PHE A 103 -6.62 8.24 -9.53
CA PHE A 103 -6.12 7.87 -8.21
C PHE A 103 -6.76 6.58 -7.68
N GLY A 104 -8.05 6.35 -7.93
CA GLY A 104 -8.72 5.09 -7.58
C GLY A 104 -8.13 3.88 -8.32
N ASN A 105 -7.80 4.03 -9.61
CA ASN A 105 -7.12 2.98 -10.37
C ASN A 105 -5.70 2.71 -9.83
N ASN A 106 -4.94 3.76 -9.50
CA ASN A 106 -3.62 3.61 -8.89
C ASN A 106 -3.70 2.88 -7.54
N LEU A 107 -4.69 3.22 -6.71
CA LEU A 107 -4.93 2.54 -5.44
C LEU A 107 -5.24 1.05 -5.67
N ALA A 108 -6.12 0.72 -6.60
CA ALA A 108 -6.44 -0.66 -6.94
C ALA A 108 -5.20 -1.45 -7.40
N VAL A 109 -4.29 -0.83 -8.15
CA VAL A 109 -3.01 -1.46 -8.52
C VAL A 109 -2.16 -1.74 -7.28
N VAL A 110 -2.04 -0.77 -6.37
CA VAL A 110 -1.27 -0.94 -5.12
C VAL A 110 -1.86 -2.05 -4.26
N GLU A 111 -3.18 -2.06 -4.04
CA GLU A 111 -3.87 -3.08 -3.25
C GLU A 111 -3.69 -4.48 -3.85
N ASN A 112 -3.82 -4.62 -5.17
CA ASN A 112 -3.59 -5.90 -5.84
C ASN A 112 -2.14 -6.39 -5.68
N ARG A 113 -1.15 -5.48 -5.77
CA ARG A 113 0.26 -5.83 -5.57
C ARG A 113 0.56 -6.20 -4.13
N GLN A 114 -0.07 -5.51 -3.16
CA GLN A 114 0.02 -5.86 -1.75
C GLN A 114 -0.52 -7.27 -1.51
N ASN A 115 -1.76 -7.55 -1.95
CA ASN A 115 -2.38 -8.86 -1.79
C ASN A 115 -1.57 -9.99 -2.43
N PHE A 116 -1.03 -9.77 -3.63
CA PHE A 116 -0.15 -10.73 -4.29
C PHE A 116 1.12 -11.00 -3.48
N THR A 117 1.72 -9.95 -2.94
CA THR A 117 2.95 -10.06 -2.15
C THR A 117 2.70 -10.80 -0.84
N ASP A 118 1.60 -10.50 -0.16
CA ASP A 118 1.19 -11.20 1.07
C ASP A 118 0.93 -12.68 0.81
N ALA A 119 0.22 -13.01 -0.28
CA ALA A 119 0.00 -14.39 -0.68
C ALA A 119 1.31 -15.12 -1.04
N LEU A 120 2.23 -14.45 -1.74
CA LEU A 120 3.54 -14.99 -2.08
C LEU A 120 4.36 -15.27 -0.82
N ILE A 121 4.37 -14.34 0.15
CA ILE A 121 5.03 -14.54 1.44
C ILE A 121 4.47 -15.78 2.13
N GLY A 122 3.14 -15.94 2.22
CA GLY A 122 2.54 -17.12 2.84
C GLY A 122 2.90 -18.44 2.15
N VAL A 123 2.99 -18.46 0.81
CA VAL A 123 3.45 -19.64 0.05
C VAL A 123 4.93 -19.91 0.33
N LEU A 124 5.78 -18.89 0.37
CA LEU A 124 7.21 -19.03 0.64
C LEU A 124 7.47 -19.47 2.08
N GLU A 125 6.73 -18.99 3.06
CA GLU A 125 6.80 -19.45 4.46
C GLU A 125 6.41 -20.92 4.58
N SER A 126 5.33 -21.33 3.91
CA SER A 126 4.90 -22.74 3.88
C SER A 126 5.91 -23.63 3.16
N GLY A 127 6.44 -23.19 2.03
CA GLY A 127 7.46 -23.91 1.27
C GLY A 127 8.79 -24.03 2.03
N ALA A 128 9.25 -22.94 2.66
CA ALA A 128 10.42 -22.96 3.53
C ALA A 128 10.18 -23.87 4.74
N GLY A 129 8.97 -23.83 5.32
CA GLY A 129 8.49 -24.78 6.30
C GLY A 129 8.65 -26.21 5.79
N GLY A 130 8.09 -26.57 4.64
CA GLY A 130 8.23 -27.91 4.05
C GLY A 130 9.66 -28.35 3.74
N LEU A 131 10.58 -27.43 3.44
CA LEU A 131 12.00 -27.73 3.21
C LEU A 131 12.82 -27.85 4.49
N THR A 132 12.37 -27.23 5.59
CA THR A 132 13.06 -27.22 6.89
C THR A 132 12.42 -28.17 7.90
N LEU A 133 11.15 -28.54 7.71
CA LEU A 133 10.47 -29.58 8.46
C LEU A 133 11.11 -30.89 8.04
N ALA A 134 11.94 -31.45 8.92
CA ALA A 134 12.39 -32.81 8.76
C ALA A 134 11.16 -33.74 8.77
N ASP A 135 11.14 -34.74 7.88
CA ASP A 135 10.08 -35.76 7.93
C ASP A 135 10.20 -36.51 9.25
N THR A 136 9.29 -36.22 10.19
CA THR A 136 9.28 -36.82 11.52
C THR A 136 9.14 -38.34 11.46
N ASN A 137 8.59 -38.90 10.36
CA ASN A 137 8.57 -40.35 10.15
C ASN A 137 9.94 -40.88 9.76
N GLU A 138 10.69 -40.18 8.91
CA GLU A 138 12.04 -40.58 8.52
C GLU A 138 13.02 -40.38 9.68
N GLU A 139 13.01 -39.23 10.35
CA GLU A 139 13.77 -39.01 11.59
C GLU A 139 13.39 -40.03 12.66
N GLY A 140 12.09 -40.34 12.81
CA GLY A 140 11.59 -41.34 13.76
C GLY A 140 12.06 -42.76 13.45
N ALA A 141 12.01 -43.17 12.19
CA ALA A 141 12.50 -44.46 11.74
C ALA A 141 14.03 -44.56 11.90
N ASN A 142 14.75 -43.50 11.59
CA ASN A 142 16.20 -43.44 11.72
C ASN A 142 16.63 -43.43 13.19
N LEU A 143 15.88 -42.76 14.07
CA LEU A 143 16.07 -42.76 15.51
C LEU A 143 15.78 -44.15 16.11
N LEU A 144 14.70 -44.82 15.68
CA LEU A 144 14.40 -46.19 16.10
C LEU A 144 15.48 -47.18 15.61
N ALA A 145 15.93 -47.03 14.37
CA ALA A 145 17.02 -47.84 13.81
C ALA A 145 18.34 -47.58 14.56
N LEU A 146 18.62 -46.34 14.95
CA LEU A 146 19.78 -45.98 15.78
C LEU A 146 19.68 -46.60 17.17
N GLN A 147 18.53 -46.50 17.85
CA GLN A 147 18.31 -47.13 19.15
C GLN A 147 18.47 -48.65 19.08
N THR A 148 17.92 -49.30 18.04
CA THR A 148 18.05 -50.74 17.81
C THR A 148 19.51 -51.13 17.60
N ARG A 149 20.26 -50.35 16.80
CA ARG A 149 21.68 -50.57 16.55
C ARG A 149 22.54 -50.36 17.81
N GLN A 150 22.20 -49.40 18.66
CA GLN A 150 22.85 -49.21 19.96
C GLN A 150 22.59 -50.39 20.91
N GLN A 151 21.35 -50.87 21.01
CA GLN A 151 21.00 -52.05 21.81
C GLN A 151 21.71 -53.31 21.33
N LEU A 152 21.79 -53.51 20.00
CA LEU A 152 22.56 -54.61 19.41
C LEU A 152 24.05 -54.45 19.70
N GLY A 153 24.61 -53.23 19.61
CA GLY A 153 26.00 -52.94 19.93
C GLY A 153 26.35 -53.24 21.39
N THR A 154 25.50 -52.83 22.34
CA THR A 154 25.70 -53.13 23.78
C THR A 154 25.57 -54.62 24.07
N THR A 155 24.63 -55.31 23.42
CA THR A 155 24.44 -56.75 23.59
C THR A 155 25.60 -57.53 22.99
N ALA A 156 26.05 -57.17 21.79
CA ALA A 156 27.22 -57.76 21.15
C ALA A 156 28.49 -57.53 21.97
N LEU A 157 28.68 -56.33 22.55
CA LEU A 157 29.80 -56.05 23.45
C LEU A 157 29.73 -56.85 24.75
N SER A 158 28.54 -57.01 25.35
CA SER A 158 28.33 -57.86 26.53
C SER A 158 28.65 -59.33 26.23
N LEU A 159 28.18 -59.84 25.08
CA LEU A 159 28.48 -61.19 24.60
C LEU A 159 29.98 -61.38 24.32
N ALA A 160 30.64 -60.39 23.71
CA ALA A 160 32.08 -60.43 23.47
C ALA A 160 32.87 -60.49 24.79
N ASN A 161 32.53 -59.63 25.78
CA ASN A 161 33.17 -59.67 27.10
C ASN A 161 32.92 -60.99 27.85
N GLN A 162 31.72 -61.58 27.74
CA GLN A 162 31.43 -62.89 28.31
C GLN A 162 32.19 -64.02 27.60
N GLY A 163 32.32 -63.94 26.28
CA GLY A 163 33.14 -64.86 25.48
C GLY A 163 34.61 -64.81 25.85
N ASP A 164 35.18 -63.61 25.98
CA ASP A 164 36.57 -63.40 26.39
C ASP A 164 36.82 -63.91 27.83
N GLN A 165 35.88 -63.71 28.76
CA GLN A 165 35.95 -64.26 30.12
C GLN A 165 35.80 -65.79 30.16
N ALA A 166 34.97 -66.38 29.29
CA ALA A 166 34.83 -67.83 29.18
C ALA A 166 36.12 -68.47 28.64
N VAL A 167 36.79 -67.82 27.68
CA VAL A 167 38.10 -68.23 27.16
C VAL A 167 39.18 -68.12 28.25
N LEU A 168 39.21 -67.03 29.02
CA LEU A 168 40.13 -66.85 30.16
C LEU A 168 39.92 -67.86 31.31
N ARG A 169 38.79 -68.57 31.38
CA ARG A 169 38.56 -69.65 32.36
C ARG A 169 39.12 -71.00 31.89
N PHE A 170 39.54 -71.11 30.63
CA PHE A 170 40.11 -72.31 30.01
C PHE A 170 41.62 -72.20 29.71
N ILE A 171 42.27 -71.13 30.15
CA ILE A 171 43.74 -70.92 30.12
C ILE A 171 44.23 -70.63 31.52
#